data_AF-A0A7S2JJ93-F1
#
_entry.id   AF-A0A7S2JJ93-F1
#
_cell.length_a   1.000
_cell.length_b   1.000
_cell.length_c   1.000
_cell.angle_alpha   90.00
_cell.angle_beta   90.00
_cell.angle_gamma   90.00
#
_symmetry.space_group_name_H-M   'P 1'
#
loop_
_entity.id
_entity.type
_entity.pdbx_description
1 polymer ?
#
loop_
_entity_poly.entity_id
_entity_poly.type
_entity_poly.pdbx_seq_one_letter_code
_entity_poly.pdbx_strand_id
1 'polypeptide(L)'
;HRFGSKVLKRALQQRAAPPAARERLVAELVRFPGSLVTLACHCFGTHVVRTLLALPGTGFEVSQALLRSEQRLQKDRYGAKILQEAVGAGALLARVACGGA
;
A
#
# COMPACT_ATOMS: atom_id res chain seq x y z
N HIS A 1 5.89 14.71 -2.29
CA HIS A 1 5.98 15.40 -3.61
C HIS A 1 4.77 15.05 -4.48
N ARG A 2 3.91 16.02 -4.82
CA ARG A 2 2.62 15.80 -5.54
C ARG A 2 2.77 15.05 -6.87
N PHE A 3 3.79 15.39 -7.65
CA PHE A 3 4.04 14.76 -8.95
C PHE A 3 4.59 13.34 -8.81
N GLY A 4 5.48 13.10 -7.84
CA GLY A 4 6.03 11.77 -7.56
C GLY A 4 4.94 10.76 -7.18
N SER A 5 4.00 11.14 -6.31
CA SER A 5 2.87 10.28 -5.94
C SER A 5 1.93 10.00 -7.12
N LYS A 6 1.78 10.95 -8.05
CA LYS A 6 0.96 10.78 -9.26
C LYS A 6 1.60 9.83 -10.26
N VAL A 7 2.93 9.90 -10.42
CA VAL A 7 3.72 8.98 -11.24
C VAL A 7 3.69 7.56 -10.64
N LEU A 8 3.92 7.43 -9.32
CA LEU A 8 3.82 6.16 -8.60
C LEU A 8 2.43 5.53 -8.75
N LYS A 9 1.37 6.30 -8.52
CA LYS A 9 0.00 5.83 -8.71
C LYS A 9 -0.22 5.33 -10.14
N ARG A 10 0.23 6.07 -11.15
CA ARG A 10 0.10 5.65 -12.55
C ARG A 10 0.91 4.38 -12.83
N ALA A 11 2.16 4.31 -12.40
CA ALA A 11 3.02 3.14 -12.60
C ALA A 11 2.45 1.86 -11.96
N LEU A 12 1.69 1.98 -10.88
CA LEU A 12 1.00 0.87 -10.23
C LEU A 12 -0.31 0.46 -10.92
N GLN A 13 -0.83 1.25 -11.87
CA GLN A 13 -2.01 0.89 -12.65
C GLN A 13 -1.66 -0.13 -13.74
N GLN A 14 -2.53 -1.13 -13.92
CA GLN A 14 -2.30 -2.29 -14.80
C GLN A 14 -1.97 -1.96 -16.26
N ARG A 15 -2.36 -0.77 -16.75
CA ARG A 15 -2.12 -0.33 -18.13
C ARG A 15 -0.85 0.50 -18.35
N ALA A 16 -0.16 0.92 -17.29
CA ALA A 16 0.91 1.92 -17.41
C ALA A 16 2.32 1.32 -17.41
N ALA A 17 2.53 0.16 -16.79
CA ALA A 17 3.82 -0.48 -16.69
C ALA A 17 3.70 -2.00 -16.89
N PRO A 18 4.73 -2.64 -17.49
CA PRO A 18 4.82 -4.09 -17.55
C PRO A 18 4.68 -4.71 -16.15
N PRO A 19 4.04 -5.89 -16.00
CA PRO A 19 3.85 -6.53 -14.70
C PRO A 19 5.16 -6.70 -13.92
N ALA A 20 6.25 -7.10 -14.59
CA ALA A 20 7.57 -7.24 -13.96
C ALA A 20 8.15 -5.92 -13.43
N ALA A 21 7.91 -4.79 -14.12
CA ALA A 21 8.36 -3.48 -13.65
C ALA A 21 7.54 -3.01 -12.44
N ARG A 22 6.24 -3.29 -12.44
CA ARG A 22 5.35 -3.02 -11.31
C ARG A 22 5.75 -3.83 -10.08
N GLU A 23 6.00 -5.13 -10.24
CA GLU A 23 6.44 -6.00 -9.15
C GLU A 23 7.75 -5.53 -8.53
N ARG A 24 8.74 -5.13 -9.33
CA ARG A 24 9.99 -4.53 -8.82
C ARG A 24 9.75 -3.25 -8.04
N LEU A 25 8.87 -2.37 -8.53
CA LEU A 25 8.51 -1.13 -7.82
C LEU A 25 7.84 -1.43 -6.49
N VAL A 26 6.94 -2.42 -6.44
CA VAL A 26 6.31 -2.82 -5.17
C VAL A 26 7.32 -3.46 -4.23
N ALA A 27 8.18 -4.34 -4.73
CA ALA A 27 9.23 -4.99 -3.94
C ALA A 27 10.16 -3.94 -3.30
N GLU A 28 10.58 -2.92 -4.05
CA GLU A 28 11.38 -1.81 -3.49
C GLU A 28 10.61 -1.00 -2.44
N LEU A 29 9.32 -0.72 -2.66
CA LEU A 29 8.50 0.01 -1.68
C LEU A 29 8.28 -0.78 -0.39
N VAL A 30 8.08 -2.09 -0.49
CA VAL A 30 7.92 -2.99 0.68
C VAL A 30 9.26 -3.18 1.40
N ARG A 31 10.38 -3.23 0.65
CA ARG A 31 11.74 -3.34 1.20
C ARG A 31 12.14 -2.15 2.07
N PHE A 32 11.54 -0.98 1.83
CA PHE A 32 11.76 0.23 2.64
C PHE A 32 10.49 0.66 3.41
N PRO A 33 10.16 -0.02 4.52
CA PRO A 33 8.92 0.24 5.27
C PRO A 33 8.83 1.69 5.80
N GLY A 34 9.96 2.34 6.10
CA GLY A 34 9.98 3.74 6.51
C GLY A 34 9.45 4.70 5.44
N SER A 35 9.67 4.39 4.16
CA SER A 35 9.11 5.14 3.03
C SER A 35 7.61 4.90 2.89
N LEU A 36 7.17 3.68 3.16
CA LEU A 36 5.75 3.28 3.09
C LEU A 36 4.92 3.99 4.16
N VAL A 37 5.44 4.08 5.39
CA VAL A 37 4.83 4.84 6.50
C VAL A 37 4.79 6.33 6.18
N THR A 38 5.89 6.88 5.64
CA THR A 38 5.94 8.29 5.22
C THR A 38 4.93 8.60 4.11
N LEU A 39 4.70 7.66 3.19
CA LEU A 39 3.65 7.77 2.17
C LEU A 39 2.25 7.69 2.80
N ALA A 40 2.02 6.78 3.73
CA ALA A 40 0.73 6.66 4.41
C ALA A 40 0.36 7.91 5.24
N CYS A 41 1.34 8.57 5.84
CA CYS A 41 1.14 9.83 6.58
C CYS A 41 1.01 11.08 5.68
N HIS A 42 1.15 10.94 4.36
CA HIS A 42 1.11 12.08 3.44
C HIS A 42 -0.15 12.05 2.59
N CYS A 43 -0.83 13.20 2.45
CA CYS A 43 -2.07 13.34 1.68
C CYS A 43 -2.03 12.68 0.28
N PHE A 44 -0.96 12.86 -0.49
CA PHE A 44 -0.78 12.20 -1.80
C PHE A 44 -0.31 10.75 -1.73
N GLY A 45 0.41 10.35 -0.68
CA GLY A 45 0.95 9.00 -0.54
C GLY A 45 -0.10 7.98 -0.12
N THR A 46 -1.16 8.41 0.58
CA THR A 46 -2.34 7.58 0.87
C THR A 46 -2.90 6.86 -0.36
N HIS A 47 -2.95 7.55 -1.50
CA HIS A 47 -3.43 6.96 -2.76
C HIS A 47 -2.50 5.85 -3.28
N VAL A 48 -1.19 6.00 -3.10
CA VAL A 48 -0.20 4.99 -3.48
C VAL A 48 -0.39 3.77 -2.59
N VAL A 49 -0.46 3.95 -1.27
CA VAL A 49 -0.64 2.86 -0.31
C VAL A 49 -1.96 2.12 -0.53
N ARG A 50 -3.07 2.82 -0.81
CA ARG A 50 -4.33 2.18 -1.20
C ARG A 50 -4.22 1.34 -2.46
N THR A 51 -3.46 1.82 -3.45
CA THR A 51 -3.23 1.07 -4.69
C THR A 51 -2.42 -0.19 -4.42
N LEU A 52 -1.42 -0.12 -3.53
CA LEU A 52 -0.63 -1.27 -3.10
C LEU A 52 -1.47 -2.29 -2.31
N LEU A 53 -2.35 -1.82 -1.43
CA LEU A 53 -3.30 -2.66 -0.69
C LEU A 53 -4.30 -3.34 -1.61
N ALA A 54 -4.67 -2.71 -2.73
CA ALA A 54 -5.58 -3.28 -3.72
C ALA A 54 -4.91 -4.25 -4.71
N LEU A 55 -3.57 -4.34 -4.71
CA LEU A 55 -2.85 -5.27 -5.58
C LEU A 55 -2.85 -6.68 -4.99
N PRO A 56 -3.26 -7.71 -5.77
CA PRO A 56 -3.22 -9.09 -5.32
C PRO A 56 -1.76 -9.53 -5.10
N GLY A 57 -1.52 -10.26 -4.00
CA GLY A 57 -0.19 -10.75 -3.60
C GLY A 57 0.61 -9.79 -2.72
N THR A 58 0.42 -8.47 -2.84
CA THR A 58 1.22 -7.48 -2.09
C THR A 58 0.47 -6.82 -0.94
N GLY A 59 -0.87 -6.87 -0.94
CA GLY A 59 -1.69 -6.27 0.11
C GLY A 59 -1.35 -6.78 1.52
N PHE A 60 -1.04 -8.07 1.67
CA PHE A 60 -0.69 -8.65 2.96
C PHE A 60 0.63 -8.10 3.53
N GLU A 61 1.69 -8.05 2.72
CA GLU A 61 2.99 -7.51 3.14
C GLU A 61 2.91 -6.04 3.50
N VAL A 62 2.16 -5.27 2.70
CA VAL A 62 1.92 -3.84 2.92
C VAL A 62 1.14 -3.63 4.21
N SER A 63 0.08 -4.40 4.46
CA SER A 63 -0.67 -4.35 5.73
C SER A 63 0.22 -4.70 6.93
N GLN A 64 1.07 -5.72 6.84
CA GLN A 64 2.00 -6.06 7.92
C GLN A 64 3.03 -4.94 8.18
N ALA A 65 3.56 -4.31 7.12
CA ALA A 65 4.50 -3.21 7.26
C ALA A 65 3.86 -1.98 7.94
N LEU A 66 2.59 -1.70 7.62
CA LEU A 66 1.80 -0.63 8.25
C LEU A 66 1.50 -0.94 9.72
N LEU A 67 1.06 -2.17 10.03
CA LEU A 67 0.78 -2.60 11.41
C LEU A 67 2.01 -2.49 12.31
N ARG A 68 3.20 -2.85 11.82
CA ARG A 68 4.45 -2.67 12.56
C ARG A 68 4.75 -1.21 12.92
N SER A 69 4.15 -0.26 12.22
CA SER A 69 4.32 1.18 12.43
C SER A 69 3.04 1.87 12.91
N GLU A 70 2.09 1.09 13.46
CA GLU A 70 0.78 1.54 13.91
C GLU A 70 0.85 2.77 14.82
N GLN A 71 1.72 2.77 15.83
CA GLN A 71 1.83 3.89 16.78
C GLN A 71 2.16 5.22 16.12
N ARG A 72 2.92 5.20 15.02
CA ARG A 72 3.26 6.42 14.27
C ARG A 72 2.14 6.82 13.32
N LEU A 73 1.47 5.84 12.72
CA LEU A 73 0.34 6.07 11.81
C LEU A 73 -0.89 6.59 12.56
N GLN A 74 -1.19 6.10 13.76
CA GLN A 74 -2.32 6.56 14.57
C GLN A 74 -2.21 8.04 14.98
N LYS A 75 -0.99 8.56 15.12
CA LYS A 75 -0.73 9.98 15.42
C LYS A 75 -0.97 10.91 14.23
N ASP A 76 -1.08 10.35 13.02
CA ASP A 76 -1.30 11.10 11.80
C ASP A 76 -2.73 10.88 11.28
N ARG A 77 -3.42 11.97 10.89
CA ARG A 77 -4.80 11.90 10.40
C ARG A 77 -4.96 11.01 9.17
N TYR A 78 -3.97 11.01 8.27
CA TYR A 78 -3.98 10.19 7.06
C TYR A 78 -3.52 8.77 7.36
N GLY A 79 -2.50 8.64 8.20
CA GLY A 79 -1.97 7.35 8.65
C GLY A 79 -3.02 6.49 9.35
N ALA A 80 -3.79 7.07 10.28
CA ALA A 80 -4.83 6.36 11.02
C ALA A 80 -5.92 5.80 10.09
N LYS A 81 -6.32 6.59 9.10
CA LYS A 81 -7.32 6.16 8.10
C LYS A 81 -6.78 5.03 7.21
N ILE A 82 -5.53 5.13 6.79
CA ILE A 82 -4.88 4.08 6.00
C ILE A 82 -4.70 2.79 6.80
N LEU A 83 -4.38 2.90 8.09
CA LEU A 83 -4.26 1.76 8.98
C LEU A 83 -5.61 1.03 9.13
N GLN A 84 -6.71 1.76 9.34
CA GLN A 84 -8.07 1.17 9.36
C GLN A 84 -8.41 0.46 8.05
N GLU A 85 -8.06 1.08 6.91
CA GLU A 85 -8.26 0.46 5.59
C GLU A 85 -7.38 -0.77 5.38
N ALA A 86 -6.14 -0.78 5.88
CA ALA A 86 -5.22 -1.92 5.78
C ALA A 86 -5.68 -3.12 6.61
N VAL A 87 -6.25 -2.87 7.80
CA VAL A 87 -6.86 -3.92 8.66
C VAL A 87 -8.10 -4.49 7.98
N GLY A 88 -8.99 -3.64 7.43
CA GLY A 88 -10.18 -4.08 6.71
C GLY A 88 -9.87 -4.80 5.39
N ALA A 89 -8.92 -4.29 4.60
CA ALA A 89 -8.50 -4.88 3.34
C ALA A 89 -7.72 -6.19 3.55
N GLY A 90 -6.91 -6.29 4.61
CA GLY A 90 -6.26 -7.54 5.00
C GLY A 90 -7.28 -8.64 5.31
N ALA A 91 -8.39 -8.30 5.98
CA ALA A 91 -9.48 -9.22 6.24
C ALA A 91 -10.26 -9.60 4.96
N LEU A 92 -10.45 -8.67 4.02
CA LEU A 92 -11.16 -8.94 2.77
C LEU A 92 -10.32 -9.80 1.80
N LEU A 93 -9.02 -9.51 1.69
CA LEU A 93 -8.09 -10.27 0.85
C LEU A 93 -7.78 -11.65 1.43
N ALA A 94 -7.69 -11.81 2.77
CA ALA A 94 -7.60 -13.11 3.40
C ALA A 94 -8.82 -14.00 3.09
N ARG A 95 -10.01 -13.39 2.95
CA ARG A 95 -11.23 -14.11 2.55
C ARG A 95 -11.24 -14.48 1.06
N VAL A 96 -10.67 -13.65 0.19
CA VAL A 96 -10.54 -13.97 -1.25
C VAL A 96 -9.47 -15.03 -1.49
N ALA A 97 -8.36 -15.01 -0.74
CA ALA A 97 -7.28 -15.98 -0.87
C ALA A 97 -7.69 -17.40 -0.43
N CYS A 98 -8.68 -17.54 0.46
CA CYS A 98 -9.22 -18.84 0.89
C CYS A 98 -10.52 -19.24 0.18
N GLY A 99 -10.95 -18.50 -0.85
CA GLY A 99 -12.27 -18.65 -1.50
C GLY A 99 -12.21 -19.05 -2.97
N GLY A 100 -11.30 -19.94 -3.35
CA GLY A 100 -11.24 -20.54 -4.69
C GLY A 100 -11.30 -22.06 -4.60
N ALA A 101 -12.51 -22.62 -4.68
CA ALA A 101 -12.78 -24.02 -4.97
C ALA A 101 -13.64 -24.09 -6.23
#